data_AF-A0A9Q1EWQ1-F1
#
_entry.id   AF-A0A9Q1EWQ1-F1
#
_cell.length_a   1.000
_cell.length_b   1.000
_cell.length_c   1.000
_cell.angle_alpha   90.00
_cell.angle_beta   90.00
_cell.angle_gamma   90.00
#
_symmetry.space_group_name_H-M   'P 1'
#
loop_
_entity.id
_entity.type
_entity.pdbx_description
1 polymer ?
#
loop_
_entity_poly.entity_id
_entity_poly.type
_entity_poly.pdbx_seq_one_letter_code
_entity_poly.pdbx_strand_id
1 'polypeptide(L)'
;MLLLHPQAFKYIPNPHCPICPASTTPAYWGDTIEKIAWQKGGIFKPGVPAFTVKQPDGTMTVLQDRAEEIGCSLQVCPKLDEYQAPSGPLHLGLAGQHQQCNASLALQLSHTWLQHHYQPDEPLPSSADKSLGVTQALPFQPSLIMLKGLKDTVWPGRTQTLQHDPITYFLDGAHTTRSMLACVRWFSEAAAQQEQTAGVPAVRVLLFNATGERDSAAMLKLLVPCHFDFAVFCPNITEVLASSNADQQNFNVTVENMLTRCLDNQSSWRTLSGHEAQLGTELLIPGSFPLVTERRGTDTLVFPCILSALQWISQGRDPVLLVTSKHMAPVQPSVSTKAEPLREAAKIHVLVTGSLHLVGGVLKHLDPAYSS
;
A
#
# COMPACT_ATOMS: atom_id res chain seq x y z
N MET A 1 8.06 9.29 -1.72
CA MET A 1 6.96 9.68 -0.80
C MET A 1 6.21 8.38 -0.43
N LEU A 2 5.84 8.16 0.83
CA LEU A 2 5.23 6.91 1.33
C LEU A 2 4.17 7.34 2.33
N LEU A 3 2.90 7.34 1.95
CA LEU A 3 1.81 7.77 2.83
C LEU A 3 1.25 6.58 3.62
N LEU A 4 2.03 6.09 4.60
CA LEU A 4 1.51 5.22 5.68
C LEU A 4 1.43 5.99 7.00
N HIS A 5 0.70 7.08 6.92
CA HIS A 5 0.09 7.92 7.94
C HIS A 5 -0.33 9.14 7.11
N PRO A 6 -1.53 9.69 7.23
CA PRO A 6 -1.72 11.06 6.80
C PRO A 6 -0.77 11.89 7.68
N GLN A 7 0.34 12.34 7.11
CA GLN A 7 1.38 13.04 7.85
C GLN A 7 1.01 14.51 7.88
N ALA A 8 1.44 15.25 8.89
CA ALA A 8 1.43 16.68 8.76
C ALA A 8 2.47 17.07 7.68
N PHE A 9 2.13 17.98 6.75
CA PHE A 9 3.04 18.38 5.68
C PHE A 9 3.27 19.90 5.66
N LYS A 10 4.44 20.26 5.14
CA LYS A 10 4.99 21.61 5.05
C LYS A 10 4.61 22.31 3.73
N TYR A 11 4.48 23.63 3.78
CA TYR A 11 4.75 24.56 2.68
C TYR A 11 6.26 24.85 2.58
N ILE A 12 6.94 24.48 1.47
CA ILE A 12 8.39 24.67 1.27
C ILE A 12 8.66 25.85 0.31
N PRO A 13 9.20 26.98 0.77
CA PRO A 13 9.54 28.12 -0.11
C PRO A 13 10.96 28.06 -0.73
N ASN A 14 11.67 26.93 -0.75
CA ASN A 14 12.98 26.83 -1.41
C ASN A 14 13.33 25.37 -1.84
N PRO A 15 13.84 25.08 -3.06
CA PRO A 15 13.80 23.76 -3.68
C PRO A 15 14.96 22.81 -3.32
N HIS A 16 15.79 23.12 -2.32
CA HIS A 16 16.94 22.28 -1.96
C HIS A 16 16.80 21.67 -0.56
N CYS A 17 16.02 20.59 -0.45
CA CYS A 17 16.20 19.60 0.62
C CYS A 17 15.48 18.28 0.26
N PRO A 18 16.19 17.26 -0.23
CA PRO A 18 15.60 15.96 -0.51
C PRO A 18 15.79 15.05 0.70
N ILE A 19 14.74 14.80 1.49
CA ILE A 19 14.77 13.66 2.43
C ILE A 19 13.48 12.85 2.28
N CYS A 20 13.68 11.68 1.69
CA CYS A 20 12.73 10.59 1.47
C CYS A 20 12.52 9.75 2.76
N PRO A 21 11.57 8.80 2.78
CA PRO A 21 10.79 8.42 3.96
C PRO A 21 11.43 7.29 4.79
N ALA A 22 11.40 7.44 6.13
CA ALA A 22 11.77 6.35 7.03
C ALA A 22 10.59 5.41 7.31
N SER A 23 10.88 4.13 7.08
CA SER A 23 10.13 2.92 7.45
C SER A 23 9.65 2.88 8.90
N THR A 24 8.49 2.26 9.14
CA THR A 24 8.15 1.73 10.46
C THR A 24 9.06 0.53 10.77
N THR A 25 10.02 0.74 11.66
CA THR A 25 10.76 -0.30 12.39
C THR A 25 10.70 0.04 13.89
N PRO A 26 10.45 -0.94 14.79
CA PRO A 26 10.39 -0.68 16.24
C PRO A 26 11.74 -0.33 16.88
N ALA A 27 12.86 -0.42 16.16
CA ALA A 27 14.18 -0.38 16.77
C ALA A 27 14.84 1.01 16.84
N TYR A 28 14.28 2.05 16.20
CA TYR A 28 14.96 3.36 16.11
C TYR A 28 14.10 4.60 16.41
N TRP A 29 12.79 4.44 16.66
CA TRP A 29 11.92 5.53 17.06
C TRP A 29 11.05 5.03 18.21
N GLY A 30 11.15 5.66 19.38
CA GLY A 30 10.62 5.12 20.61
C GLY A 30 9.13 4.75 20.57
N ASP A 31 8.75 3.89 21.50
CA ASP A 31 7.72 2.84 21.40
C ASP A 31 6.24 3.24 21.22
N THR A 32 5.91 4.48 20.82
CA THR A 32 4.51 4.93 20.70
C THR A 32 4.24 5.81 19.48
N ILE A 33 2.98 5.83 19.01
CA ILE A 33 2.55 6.64 17.87
C ILE A 33 2.73 8.15 18.14
N GLU A 34 2.66 8.55 19.41
CA GLU A 34 2.91 9.91 19.90
C GLU A 34 4.37 10.33 19.69
N LYS A 35 5.34 9.45 19.99
CA LYS A 35 6.76 9.74 19.73
C LYS A 35 7.04 9.90 18.24
N ILE A 36 6.39 9.09 17.40
CA ILE A 36 6.46 9.22 15.94
C ILE A 36 5.87 10.57 15.50
N ALA A 37 4.72 10.96 16.07
CA ALA A 37 4.08 12.24 15.78
C ALA A 37 4.98 13.42 16.16
N TRP A 38 5.62 13.38 17.32
CA TRP A 38 6.55 14.42 17.79
C TRP A 38 7.69 14.64 16.81
N GLN A 39 8.29 13.54 16.32
CA GLN A 39 9.39 13.56 15.36
C GLN A 39 8.93 14.10 14.00
N LYS A 40 7.74 13.70 13.55
CA LYS A 40 7.12 14.25 12.32
C LYS A 40 6.81 15.74 12.46
N GLY A 41 6.36 16.19 13.63
CA GLY A 41 6.14 17.60 13.95
C GLY A 41 7.42 18.45 13.88
N GLY A 42 8.61 17.83 13.92
CA GLY A 42 9.88 18.54 13.74
C GLY A 42 10.05 19.26 12.39
N ILE A 43 9.20 18.98 11.40
CA ILE A 43 9.21 19.70 10.11
C ILE A 43 8.50 21.06 10.17
N PHE A 44 7.73 21.35 11.22
CA PHE A 44 7.02 22.61 11.39
C PHE A 44 7.99 23.80 11.41
N LYS A 45 7.48 24.98 11.01
CA LYS A 45 8.27 26.21 10.92
C LYS A 45 7.50 27.39 11.49
N PRO A 46 8.17 28.31 12.19
CA PRO A 46 7.53 29.50 12.76
C PRO A 46 6.77 30.29 11.69
N GLY A 47 5.54 30.70 11.99
CA GLY A 47 4.69 31.52 11.11
C GLY A 47 4.15 30.82 9.85
N VAL A 48 4.52 29.57 9.59
CA VAL A 48 4.07 28.81 8.41
C VAL A 48 2.93 27.86 8.81
N PRO A 49 1.75 27.90 8.17
CA PRO A 49 0.66 26.99 8.51
C PRO A 49 1.06 25.53 8.27
N ALA A 50 0.72 24.67 9.23
CA ALA A 50 0.86 23.23 9.14
C ALA A 50 -0.51 22.60 8.90
N PHE A 51 -0.57 21.61 8.00
CA PHE A 51 -1.80 20.87 7.69
C PHE A 51 -1.66 19.42 8.07
N THR A 52 -2.70 18.85 8.67
CA THR A 52 -2.84 17.41 8.97
C THR A 52 -4.25 16.95 8.60
N VAL A 53 -4.53 15.65 8.71
CA VAL A 53 -5.91 15.13 8.73
C VAL A 53 -6.19 14.57 10.13
N LYS A 54 -7.42 14.12 10.39
CA LYS A 54 -7.77 13.49 11.68
C LYS A 54 -6.79 12.36 12.06
N GLN A 55 -6.19 12.50 13.25
CA GLN A 55 -5.32 11.50 13.88
C GLN A 55 -5.99 10.97 15.17
N PRO A 56 -5.45 9.90 15.78
CA PRO A 56 -5.79 9.54 17.16
C PRO A 56 -5.54 10.71 18.12
N ASP A 57 -6.33 10.81 19.19
CA ASP A 57 -6.33 11.98 20.07
C ASP A 57 -4.96 12.28 20.67
N GLY A 58 -4.23 11.25 21.15
CA GLY A 58 -2.86 11.43 21.67
C GLY A 58 -1.88 11.96 20.62
N THR A 59 -2.02 11.57 19.36
CA THR A 59 -1.23 12.11 18.24
C THR A 59 -1.63 13.55 17.92
N MET A 60 -2.92 13.89 17.99
CA MET A 60 -3.39 15.25 17.78
C MET A 60 -2.84 16.22 18.84
N THR A 61 -2.87 15.82 20.12
CA THR A 61 -2.29 16.61 21.22
C THR A 61 -0.81 16.88 20.99
N VAL A 62 -0.02 15.86 20.64
CA VAL A 62 1.40 16.04 20.35
C VAL A 62 1.65 17.01 19.18
N LEU A 63 0.87 16.91 18.10
CA LEU A 63 1.04 17.82 16.97
C LEU A 63 0.63 19.25 17.35
N GLN A 64 -0.40 19.43 18.17
CA GLN A 64 -0.81 20.72 18.70
C GLN A 64 0.30 21.35 19.55
N ASP A 65 0.79 20.63 20.56
CA ASP A 65 1.85 21.12 21.46
C ASP A 65 3.10 21.55 20.65
N ARG A 66 3.44 20.78 19.60
CA ARG A 66 4.55 21.12 18.71
C ARG A 66 4.29 22.36 17.87
N ALA A 67 3.06 22.56 17.41
CA ALA A 67 2.70 23.75 16.65
C ALA A 67 2.75 25.00 17.53
N GLU A 68 2.28 24.89 18.77
CA GLU A 68 2.36 25.94 19.79
C GLU A 68 3.81 26.30 20.15
N GLU A 69 4.65 25.30 20.44
CA GLU A 69 6.08 25.47 20.74
C GLU A 69 6.84 26.20 19.61
N ILE A 70 6.51 25.87 18.36
CA ILE A 70 7.17 26.41 17.17
C ILE A 70 6.58 27.77 16.75
N GLY A 71 5.38 28.13 17.24
CA GLY A 71 4.68 29.34 16.86
C GLY A 71 4.10 29.27 15.44
N CYS A 72 3.43 28.16 15.11
CA CYS A 72 2.69 28.00 13.86
C CYS A 72 1.25 27.50 14.10
N SER A 73 0.35 27.79 13.17
CA SER A 73 -1.02 27.26 13.20
C SER A 73 -1.06 25.80 12.73
N LEU A 74 -1.82 24.95 13.41
CA LEU A 74 -2.13 23.59 12.97
C LEU A 74 -3.57 23.49 12.49
N GLN A 75 -3.75 23.11 11.23
CA GLN A 75 -5.07 22.99 10.60
C GLN A 75 -5.38 21.54 10.23
N VAL A 76 -6.58 21.08 10.55
CA VAL A 76 -7.10 19.77 10.15
C VAL A 76 -7.86 19.94 8.83
N CYS A 77 -7.47 19.18 7.82
CA CYS A 77 -8.11 19.23 6.51
C CYS A 77 -9.55 18.71 6.58
N PRO A 78 -10.49 19.33 5.83
CA PRO A 78 -11.87 18.87 5.77
C PRO A 78 -11.97 17.53 5.04
N LYS A 79 -13.13 16.88 5.06
CA LYS A 79 -13.34 15.70 4.23
C LYS A 79 -13.36 16.08 2.75
N LEU A 80 -13.06 15.11 1.89
CA LEU A 80 -12.97 15.36 0.45
C LEU A 80 -14.32 15.76 -0.18
N ASP A 81 -15.44 15.29 0.39
CA ASP A 81 -16.80 15.61 -0.06
C ASP A 81 -17.26 17.02 0.36
N GLU A 82 -16.54 17.70 1.25
CA GLU A 82 -16.82 19.09 1.64
C GLU A 82 -16.29 20.11 0.61
N TYR A 83 -15.42 19.70 -0.30
CA TYR A 83 -14.94 20.55 -1.39
C TYR A 83 -16.00 20.63 -2.49
N GLN A 84 -16.41 21.86 -2.82
CA GLN A 84 -17.41 22.10 -3.86
C GLN A 84 -16.75 22.05 -5.24
N ALA A 85 -16.96 20.99 -6.01
CA ALA A 85 -16.50 20.92 -7.39
C ALA A 85 -17.62 21.27 -8.38
N PRO A 86 -17.33 22.01 -9.47
CA PRO A 86 -18.35 22.41 -10.45
C PRO A 86 -19.05 21.24 -11.17
N SER A 87 -18.45 20.06 -11.13
CA SER A 87 -18.82 18.89 -11.95
C SER A 87 -19.37 17.71 -11.14
N GLY A 88 -19.72 17.92 -9.87
CA GLY A 88 -20.17 16.85 -8.97
C GLY A 88 -19.05 16.32 -8.07
N PRO A 89 -19.14 15.07 -7.57
CA PRO A 89 -18.14 14.51 -6.67
C PRO A 89 -16.72 14.51 -7.24
N LEU A 90 -15.72 14.70 -6.38
CA LEU A 90 -14.31 14.64 -6.77
C LEU A 90 -13.91 13.21 -7.18
N HIS A 91 -13.35 13.07 -8.37
CA HIS A 91 -12.80 11.81 -8.87
C HIS A 91 -11.29 11.76 -8.69
N LEU A 92 -10.79 10.70 -8.04
CA LEU A 92 -9.37 10.47 -7.81
C LEU A 92 -8.82 9.45 -8.81
N GLY A 93 -7.58 9.64 -9.25
CA GLY A 93 -6.82 8.65 -10.04
C GLY A 93 -6.32 7.47 -9.20
N LEU A 94 -6.24 7.65 -7.88
CA LEU A 94 -5.83 6.61 -6.94
C LEU A 94 -7.05 5.96 -6.26
N ALA A 95 -7.10 4.64 -6.29
CA ALA A 95 -8.17 3.86 -5.65
C ALA A 95 -7.99 3.76 -4.12
N GLY A 96 -9.08 3.41 -3.43
CA GLY A 96 -9.08 3.17 -1.99
C GLY A 96 -9.46 4.39 -1.15
N GLN A 97 -10.29 4.16 -0.13
CA GLN A 97 -10.89 5.22 0.70
C GLN A 97 -9.85 6.10 1.42
N HIS A 98 -8.71 5.52 1.81
CA HIS A 98 -7.63 6.26 2.47
C HIS A 98 -6.99 7.32 1.57
N GLN A 99 -7.16 7.24 0.24
CA GLN A 99 -6.66 8.28 -0.66
C GLN A 99 -7.48 9.57 -0.58
N GLN A 100 -8.71 9.53 -0.04
CA GLN A 100 -9.54 10.74 0.09
C GLN A 100 -8.90 11.75 1.05
N CYS A 101 -8.37 11.29 2.18
CA CYS A 101 -7.69 12.19 3.11
C CYS A 101 -6.33 12.66 2.56
N ASN A 102 -5.64 11.83 1.78
CA ASN A 102 -4.42 12.23 1.08
C ASN A 102 -4.71 13.31 0.02
N ALA A 103 -5.82 13.18 -0.72
CA ALA A 103 -6.24 14.14 -1.73
C ALA A 103 -6.65 15.47 -1.10
N SER A 104 -7.43 15.45 -0.02
CA SER A 104 -7.81 16.67 0.70
C SER A 104 -6.58 17.41 1.24
N LEU A 105 -5.63 16.68 1.83
CA LEU A 105 -4.38 17.24 2.32
C LEU A 105 -3.55 17.85 1.18
N ALA A 106 -3.46 17.17 0.04
CA ALA A 106 -2.81 17.71 -1.16
C ALA A 106 -3.50 18.99 -1.65
N LEU A 107 -4.83 19.02 -1.68
CA LEU A 107 -5.60 20.21 -2.06
C LEU A 107 -5.29 21.41 -1.15
N GLN A 108 -5.33 21.23 0.18
CA GLN A 108 -5.03 22.32 1.12
C GLN A 108 -3.60 22.83 0.97
N LEU A 109 -2.62 21.93 0.85
CA LEU A 109 -1.22 22.28 0.66
C LEU A 109 -1.00 23.04 -0.65
N SER A 110 -1.51 22.51 -1.76
CA SER A 110 -1.36 23.13 -3.08
C SER A 110 -2.09 24.47 -3.17
N HIS A 111 -3.28 24.59 -2.60
CA HIS A 111 -4.05 25.84 -2.57
C HIS A 111 -3.33 26.92 -1.77
N THR A 112 -2.92 26.60 -0.54
CA THR A 112 -2.18 27.54 0.32
C THR A 112 -0.86 27.96 -0.32
N TRP A 113 -0.16 27.01 -0.95
CA TRP A 113 1.09 27.30 -1.67
C TRP A 113 0.86 28.27 -2.84
N LEU A 114 -0.17 28.03 -3.65
CA LEU A 114 -0.51 28.88 -4.79
C LEU A 114 -0.96 30.28 -4.35
N GLN A 115 -1.78 30.38 -3.30
CA GLN A 115 -2.19 31.68 -2.75
C GLN A 115 -0.98 32.49 -2.30
N HIS A 116 -0.08 31.89 -1.52
CA HIS A 116 1.09 32.62 -1.03
C HIS A 116 2.02 33.11 -2.14
N HIS A 117 2.20 32.32 -3.20
CA HIS A 117 3.14 32.64 -4.27
C HIS A 117 2.57 33.56 -5.36
N TYR A 118 1.26 33.54 -5.59
CA TYR A 118 0.64 34.26 -6.71
C TYR A 118 -0.41 35.29 -6.28
N GLN A 119 -0.79 35.32 -5.00
CA GLN A 119 -1.72 36.27 -4.39
C GLN A 119 -1.17 36.75 -3.04
N PRO A 120 0.04 37.35 -2.98
CA PRO A 120 0.71 37.68 -1.73
C PRO A 120 -0.02 38.75 -0.91
N ASP A 121 -0.88 39.55 -1.54
CA ASP A 121 -1.69 40.59 -0.88
C ASP A 121 -2.89 40.00 -0.12
N GLU A 122 -3.26 38.74 -0.37
CA GLU A 122 -4.26 38.03 0.42
C GLU A 122 -3.60 37.44 1.67
N PRO A 123 -4.10 37.76 2.88
CA PRO A 123 -3.54 37.24 4.12
C PRO A 123 -3.60 35.71 4.12
N LEU A 124 -2.46 35.07 4.40
CA LEU A 124 -2.43 33.64 4.69
C LEU A 124 -3.44 33.34 5.81
N PRO A 125 -4.10 32.16 5.80
CA PRO A 125 -5.04 31.76 6.85
C PRO A 125 -4.47 31.85 8.29
N SER A 126 -3.15 31.92 8.43
CA SER A 126 -2.43 32.05 9.71
C SER A 126 -2.25 33.50 10.21
N SER A 127 -2.55 34.52 9.42
CA SER A 127 -2.19 35.92 9.74
C SER A 127 -3.28 36.73 10.44
N ALA A 128 -4.55 36.29 10.35
CA ALA A 128 -5.69 36.99 10.94
C ALA A 128 -6.08 36.49 12.34
N ASP A 129 -5.77 35.24 12.68
CA ASP A 129 -6.19 34.63 13.95
C ASP A 129 -4.98 34.19 14.78
N LYS A 130 -4.68 34.93 15.85
CA LYS A 130 -3.66 34.58 16.85
C LYS A 130 -4.11 33.42 17.75
N SER A 131 -5.18 32.69 17.41
CA SER A 131 -5.54 31.48 18.12
C SER A 131 -4.47 30.41 17.87
N LEU A 132 -3.58 30.21 18.84
CA LEU A 132 -2.54 29.17 18.85
C LEU A 132 -3.09 27.73 18.92
N GLY A 133 -4.35 27.50 18.57
CA GLY A 133 -5.03 26.21 18.68
C GLY A 133 -5.16 25.43 17.37
N VAL A 134 -5.59 24.17 17.48
CA VAL A 134 -5.97 23.35 16.33
C VAL A 134 -7.28 23.89 15.73
N THR A 135 -7.25 24.25 14.46
CA THR A 135 -8.42 24.74 13.72
C THR A 135 -8.78 23.81 12.56
N GLN A 136 -10.01 23.90 12.05
CA GLN A 136 -10.39 23.23 10.81
C GLN A 136 -9.99 24.11 9.62
N ALA A 137 -9.32 23.54 8.62
CA ALA A 137 -9.10 24.22 7.35
C ALA A 137 -10.44 24.35 6.61
N LEU A 138 -10.68 25.50 6.00
CA LEU A 138 -11.91 25.73 5.25
C LEU A 138 -11.85 25.00 3.89
N PRO A 139 -12.94 24.35 3.46
CA PRO A 139 -13.04 23.87 2.10
C PRO A 139 -13.12 25.06 1.13
N PHE A 140 -12.64 24.85 -0.08
CA PHE A 140 -12.71 25.81 -1.18
C PHE A 140 -13.15 25.10 -2.46
N GLN A 141 -13.49 25.86 -3.49
CA GLN A 141 -13.79 25.31 -4.81
C GLN A 141 -12.49 24.99 -5.56
N PRO A 142 -12.14 23.71 -5.81
CA PRO A 142 -10.90 23.38 -6.50
C PRO A 142 -10.92 23.87 -7.95
N SER A 143 -9.80 24.39 -8.44
CA SER A 143 -9.66 24.81 -9.83
C SER A 143 -9.65 23.60 -10.78
N LEU A 144 -9.94 23.81 -12.07
CA LEU A 144 -9.90 22.74 -13.08
C LEU A 144 -8.53 22.03 -13.13
N ILE A 145 -7.44 22.76 -12.86
CA ILE A 145 -6.08 22.20 -12.82
C ILE A 145 -5.90 21.29 -11.59
N MET A 146 -6.43 21.67 -10.43
CA MET A 146 -6.41 20.81 -9.24
C MET A 146 -7.25 19.54 -9.45
N LEU A 147 -8.44 19.68 -10.06
CA LEU A 147 -9.29 18.53 -10.39
C LEU A 147 -8.61 17.57 -11.35
N LYS A 148 -7.98 18.10 -12.41
CA LYS A 148 -7.18 17.31 -13.35
C LYS A 148 -6.00 16.64 -12.63
N GLY A 149 -5.31 17.35 -11.76
CA GLY A 149 -4.22 16.80 -10.95
C GLY A 149 -4.66 15.61 -10.10
N LEU A 150 -5.78 15.71 -9.38
CA LEU A 150 -6.33 14.61 -8.60
C LEU A 150 -6.71 13.41 -9.47
N LYS A 151 -7.35 13.65 -10.62
CA LYS A 151 -7.79 12.60 -11.56
C LYS A 151 -6.62 11.87 -12.22
N ASP A 152 -5.59 12.62 -12.62
CA ASP A 152 -4.46 12.09 -13.39
C ASP A 152 -3.31 11.58 -12.49
N THR A 153 -3.45 11.69 -11.16
CA THR A 153 -2.42 11.23 -10.23
C THR A 153 -2.27 9.71 -10.33
N VAL A 154 -1.08 9.27 -10.71
CA VAL A 154 -0.65 7.87 -10.69
C VAL A 154 0.48 7.70 -9.68
N TRP A 155 0.37 6.67 -8.86
CA TRP A 155 1.38 6.35 -7.85
C TRP A 155 1.73 4.87 -7.89
N PRO A 156 2.88 4.50 -8.47
CA PRO A 156 3.26 3.10 -8.62
C PRO A 156 3.36 2.38 -7.28
N GLY A 157 2.73 1.20 -7.21
CA GLY A 157 2.67 0.37 -6.02
C GLY A 157 1.76 0.89 -4.90
N ARG A 158 0.82 1.79 -5.20
CA ARG A 158 -0.22 2.25 -4.27
C ARG A 158 -1.59 2.00 -4.87
N THR A 159 -2.29 1.01 -4.33
CA THR A 159 -3.62 0.60 -4.80
C THR A 159 -3.68 0.50 -6.34
N GLN A 160 -2.62 -0.04 -6.94
CA GLN A 160 -2.44 -0.06 -8.39
C GLN A 160 -2.93 -1.40 -8.92
N THR A 161 -3.78 -1.35 -9.96
CA THR A 161 -4.28 -2.55 -10.65
C THR A 161 -3.69 -2.61 -12.05
N LEU A 162 -3.09 -3.74 -12.41
CA LEU A 162 -2.63 -4.04 -13.77
C LEU A 162 -3.43 -5.22 -14.32
N GLN A 163 -4.02 -5.05 -15.51
CA GLN A 163 -4.79 -6.08 -16.19
C GLN A 163 -3.99 -6.68 -17.34
N HIS A 164 -3.53 -7.91 -17.17
CA HIS A 164 -2.82 -8.72 -18.16
C HIS A 164 -3.64 -9.99 -18.43
N ASP A 165 -4.77 -9.86 -19.13
CA ASP A 165 -5.75 -10.94 -19.32
C ASP A 165 -5.06 -12.29 -19.66
N PRO A 166 -5.28 -13.37 -18.88
CA PRO A 166 -6.32 -13.61 -17.86
C PRO A 166 -6.00 -13.18 -16.42
N ILE A 167 -4.89 -12.51 -16.20
CA ILE A 167 -4.36 -12.19 -14.87
C ILE A 167 -4.60 -10.72 -14.53
N THR A 168 -5.08 -10.46 -13.32
CA THR A 168 -5.14 -9.11 -12.75
C THR A 168 -4.26 -9.03 -11.52
N TYR A 169 -3.27 -8.13 -11.56
CA TYR A 169 -2.36 -7.85 -10.47
C TYR A 169 -2.86 -6.66 -9.65
N PHE A 170 -2.94 -6.84 -8.34
CA PHE A 170 -3.27 -5.82 -7.36
C PHE A 170 -2.01 -5.54 -6.55
N LEU A 171 -1.44 -4.34 -6.71
CA LEU A 171 -0.13 -3.97 -6.20
C LEU A 171 -0.27 -2.90 -5.12
N ASP A 172 0.10 -3.23 -3.87
CA ASP A 172 0.15 -2.25 -2.80
C ASP A 172 1.30 -2.49 -1.81
N GLY A 173 2.17 -1.51 -1.65
CA GLY A 173 3.31 -1.57 -0.73
C GLY A 173 2.98 -1.37 0.76
N ALA A 174 1.79 -1.79 1.22
CA ALA A 174 1.39 -1.79 2.61
C ALA A 174 2.34 -2.64 3.46
N HIS A 175 2.67 -2.15 4.66
CA HIS A 175 3.58 -2.81 5.59
C HIS A 175 3.43 -2.37 7.05
N THR A 176 2.25 -1.87 7.40
CA THR A 176 1.83 -1.50 8.76
C THR A 176 0.42 -2.05 8.97
N THR A 177 0.00 -2.32 10.21
CA THR A 177 -1.36 -2.81 10.49
C THR A 177 -2.43 -1.95 9.80
N ARG A 178 -2.34 -0.62 9.93
CA ARG A 178 -3.31 0.31 9.33
C ARG A 178 -3.29 0.26 7.79
N SER A 179 -2.11 0.22 7.18
CA SER A 179 -2.00 0.15 5.73
C SER A 179 -2.44 -1.19 5.18
N MET A 180 -2.15 -2.28 5.88
CA MET A 180 -2.59 -3.62 5.51
C MET A 180 -4.12 -3.71 5.54
N LEU A 181 -4.77 -3.13 6.56
CA LEU A 181 -6.24 -3.03 6.61
C LEU A 181 -6.81 -2.22 5.44
N ALA A 182 -6.14 -1.14 5.04
CA ALA A 182 -6.55 -0.34 3.87
C ALA A 182 -6.36 -1.11 2.56
N CYS A 183 -5.26 -1.84 2.42
CA CYS A 183 -4.96 -2.71 1.29
C CYS A 183 -5.98 -3.86 1.18
N VAL A 184 -6.29 -4.55 2.28
CA VAL A 184 -7.31 -5.62 2.35
C VAL A 184 -8.67 -5.11 1.89
N ARG A 185 -9.13 -3.97 2.41
CA ARG A 185 -10.41 -3.37 1.99
C ARG A 185 -10.44 -3.09 0.50
N TRP A 186 -9.42 -2.38 0.00
CA TRP A 186 -9.30 -2.06 -1.43
C TRP A 186 -9.25 -3.31 -2.31
N PHE A 187 -8.43 -4.31 -1.94
CA PHE A 187 -8.31 -5.55 -2.69
C PHE A 187 -9.64 -6.30 -2.75
N SER A 188 -10.33 -6.47 -1.62
CA SER A 188 -11.62 -7.16 -1.55
C SER A 188 -12.68 -6.49 -2.43
N GLU A 189 -12.76 -5.16 -2.40
CA GLU A 189 -13.68 -4.37 -3.24
C GLU A 189 -13.34 -4.51 -4.73
N ALA A 190 -12.07 -4.29 -5.08
CA ALA A 190 -11.62 -4.29 -6.46
C ALA A 190 -11.68 -5.70 -7.09
N ALA A 191 -11.29 -6.75 -6.37
CA ALA A 191 -11.37 -8.13 -6.83
C ALA A 191 -12.83 -8.58 -7.03
N ALA A 192 -13.73 -8.24 -6.10
CA ALA A 192 -15.16 -8.55 -6.24
C ALA A 192 -15.77 -7.84 -7.45
N GLN A 193 -15.40 -6.59 -7.71
CA GLN A 193 -15.85 -5.85 -8.90
C GLN A 193 -15.37 -6.50 -10.21
N GLN A 194 -14.12 -6.99 -10.24
CA GLN A 194 -13.57 -7.71 -11.40
C GLN A 194 -14.30 -9.04 -11.64
N GLU A 195 -14.55 -9.83 -10.59
CA GLU A 195 -15.31 -11.09 -10.66
C GLU A 195 -16.75 -10.85 -11.14
N GLN A 196 -17.43 -9.83 -10.63
CA GLN A 196 -18.78 -9.44 -11.06
C GLN A 196 -18.81 -9.03 -12.54
N THR A 197 -17.83 -8.25 -12.98
CA THR A 197 -17.74 -7.79 -14.38
C THR A 197 -17.45 -8.95 -15.33
N ALA A 198 -16.61 -9.90 -14.92
CA ALA A 198 -16.25 -11.06 -15.72
C ALA A 198 -17.31 -12.17 -15.70
N GLY A 199 -18.20 -12.20 -14.69
CA GLY A 199 -19.21 -13.24 -14.51
C GLY A 199 -18.65 -14.62 -14.14
N VAL A 200 -17.38 -14.69 -13.74
CA VAL A 200 -16.68 -15.93 -13.36
C VAL A 200 -15.81 -15.69 -12.12
N PRO A 201 -15.68 -16.68 -11.21
CA PRO A 201 -14.77 -16.57 -10.08
C PRO A 201 -13.31 -16.61 -10.54
N ALA A 202 -12.43 -15.94 -9.79
CA ALA A 202 -11.00 -15.94 -10.04
C ALA A 202 -10.27 -16.82 -9.03
N VAL A 203 -9.18 -17.48 -9.46
CA VAL A 203 -8.22 -18.09 -8.53
C VAL A 203 -7.38 -16.97 -7.91
N ARG A 204 -7.32 -16.90 -6.58
CA ARG A 204 -6.68 -15.83 -5.82
C ARG A 204 -5.32 -16.26 -5.30
N VAL A 205 -4.30 -15.47 -5.62
CA VAL A 205 -2.91 -15.70 -5.21
C VAL A 205 -2.42 -14.52 -4.39
N LEU A 206 -1.85 -14.80 -3.22
CA LEU A 206 -1.06 -13.85 -2.45
C LEU A 206 0.41 -13.99 -2.83
N LEU A 207 1.07 -12.90 -3.17
CA LEU A 207 2.53 -12.78 -3.27
C LEU A 207 3.01 -11.81 -2.17
N PHE A 208 3.69 -12.33 -1.16
CA PHE A 208 4.02 -11.56 0.03
C PHE A 208 5.49 -11.66 0.42
N ASN A 209 6.03 -10.53 0.85
CA ASN A 209 7.27 -10.44 1.61
C ASN A 209 7.35 -9.13 2.38
N ALA A 210 8.02 -9.14 3.52
CA ALA A 210 8.29 -7.95 4.33
C ALA A 210 9.80 -7.74 4.50
N THR A 211 10.22 -6.48 4.68
CA THR A 211 11.61 -6.08 4.94
C THR A 211 11.83 -5.66 6.40
N GLY A 212 13.04 -5.87 6.92
CA GLY A 212 13.44 -5.46 8.27
C GLY A 212 12.78 -6.27 9.38
N GLU A 213 12.85 -5.77 10.62
CA GLU A 213 12.34 -6.41 11.84
C GLU A 213 10.83 -6.19 12.05
N ARG A 214 10.04 -6.43 10.99
CA ARG A 214 8.58 -6.22 11.03
C ARG A 214 7.86 -7.49 11.45
N ASP A 215 6.75 -7.34 12.15
CA ASP A 215 5.86 -8.45 12.49
C ASP A 215 5.06 -8.90 11.26
N SER A 216 5.68 -9.76 10.46
CA SER A 216 5.05 -10.37 9.29
C SER A 216 3.83 -11.21 9.66
N ALA A 217 3.86 -11.90 10.81
CA ALA A 217 2.76 -12.75 11.23
C ALA A 217 1.49 -11.93 11.51
N ALA A 218 1.62 -10.79 12.19
CA ALA A 218 0.51 -9.86 12.40
C ALA A 218 -0.05 -9.32 11.07
N MET A 219 0.81 -8.99 10.10
CA MET A 219 0.36 -8.54 8.77
C MET A 219 -0.33 -9.65 7.98
N LEU A 220 0.22 -10.87 7.99
CA LEU A 220 -0.36 -12.04 7.34
C LEU A 220 -1.73 -12.41 7.92
N LYS A 221 -1.90 -12.26 9.24
CA LYS A 221 -3.20 -12.49 9.90
C LYS A 221 -4.31 -11.62 9.34
N LEU A 222 -4.00 -10.38 8.93
CA LEU A 222 -4.98 -9.47 8.32
C LEU A 222 -5.40 -9.88 6.90
N LEU A 223 -4.58 -10.66 6.21
CA LEU A 223 -4.79 -11.11 4.84
C LEU A 223 -5.57 -12.43 4.74
N VAL A 224 -5.68 -13.19 5.83
CA VAL A 224 -6.41 -14.47 5.88
C VAL A 224 -7.87 -14.34 5.38
N PRO A 225 -8.65 -13.31 5.76
CA PRO A 225 -10.03 -13.15 5.29
C PRO A 225 -10.18 -12.89 3.79
N CYS A 226 -9.10 -12.66 3.05
CA CYS A 226 -9.15 -12.47 1.59
C CYS A 226 -9.34 -13.77 0.80
N HIS A 227 -9.25 -14.93 1.48
CA HIS A 227 -9.48 -16.28 0.93
C HIS A 227 -8.62 -16.57 -0.32
N PHE A 228 -7.29 -16.57 -0.13
CA PHE A 228 -6.36 -16.95 -1.19
C PHE A 228 -6.31 -18.48 -1.36
N ASP A 229 -6.36 -18.94 -2.61
CA ASP A 229 -6.12 -20.34 -3.00
C ASP A 229 -4.64 -20.70 -2.87
N PHE A 230 -3.76 -19.74 -3.14
CA PHE A 230 -2.32 -19.88 -3.03
C PHE A 230 -1.68 -18.74 -2.25
N ALA A 231 -0.75 -19.07 -1.35
CA ALA A 231 0.13 -18.09 -0.70
C ALA A 231 1.59 -18.34 -1.09
N VAL A 232 2.16 -17.38 -1.80
CA VAL A 232 3.48 -17.41 -2.40
C VAL A 232 4.40 -16.41 -1.70
N PHE A 233 5.58 -16.88 -1.30
CA PHE A 233 6.60 -16.07 -0.64
C PHE A 233 7.89 -16.07 -1.44
N CYS A 234 8.52 -14.92 -1.61
CA CYS A 234 9.81 -14.82 -2.27
C CYS A 234 10.61 -13.64 -1.71
N PRO A 235 11.95 -13.67 -1.75
CA PRO A 235 12.76 -12.55 -1.33
C PRO A 235 12.58 -11.39 -2.32
N ASN A 236 12.96 -10.16 -1.92
CA ASN A 236 12.88 -8.98 -2.78
C ASN A 236 14.03 -8.94 -3.80
N ILE A 237 14.31 -10.09 -4.42
CA ILE A 237 15.32 -10.30 -5.46
C ILE A 237 14.57 -10.41 -6.77
N THR A 238 14.86 -9.53 -7.73
CA THR A 238 14.15 -9.49 -9.01
C THR A 238 14.37 -10.76 -9.82
N GLU A 239 15.63 -11.19 -9.95
CA GLU A 239 16.07 -12.37 -10.70
C GLU A 239 17.28 -13.01 -10.01
N VAL A 240 17.43 -14.34 -10.14
CA VAL A 240 18.64 -15.03 -9.66
C VAL A 240 19.71 -14.89 -10.75
N LEU A 241 20.36 -13.73 -10.82
CA LEU A 241 21.59 -13.61 -11.60
C LEU A 241 22.76 -14.11 -10.76
N ALA A 242 23.51 -15.07 -11.30
CA ALA A 242 24.88 -15.29 -10.85
C ALA A 242 25.63 -13.99 -11.13
N SER A 243 26.04 -13.30 -10.06
CA SER A 243 26.80 -12.04 -10.02
C SER A 243 26.07 -10.71 -10.26
N SER A 244 26.14 -9.87 -9.22
CA SER A 244 26.30 -8.40 -9.24
C SER A 244 25.20 -7.52 -9.84
N ASN A 245 24.28 -7.06 -8.98
CA ASN A 245 23.72 -5.71 -9.05
C ASN A 245 23.83 -5.07 -7.65
N ALA A 246 24.79 -4.15 -7.50
CA ALA A 246 25.19 -3.58 -6.21
C ALA A 246 24.10 -2.67 -5.57
N ASP A 247 23.16 -2.15 -6.37
CA ASP A 247 22.22 -1.11 -5.91
C ASP A 247 20.97 -1.64 -5.20
N GLN A 248 20.72 -2.96 -5.26
CA GLN A 248 19.58 -3.60 -4.58
C GLN A 248 19.99 -4.47 -3.38
N GLN A 249 21.28 -4.55 -3.06
CA GLN A 249 21.76 -5.35 -1.95
C GLN A 249 21.79 -4.54 -0.66
N ASN A 250 20.94 -4.93 0.30
CA ASN A 250 21.22 -4.67 1.70
C ASN A 250 22.46 -5.49 2.06
N PHE A 251 23.64 -4.88 2.08
CA PHE A 251 24.93 -5.54 2.39
C PHE A 251 24.97 -6.24 3.77
N ASN A 252 23.95 -6.05 4.61
CA ASN A 252 23.85 -6.64 5.95
C ASN A 252 23.04 -7.95 6.00
N VAL A 253 22.45 -8.43 4.89
CA VAL A 253 21.57 -9.62 4.90
C VAL A 253 21.94 -10.58 3.77
N THR A 254 22.32 -11.81 4.10
CA THR A 254 22.65 -12.87 3.14
C THR A 254 21.39 -13.36 2.40
N VAL A 255 21.56 -13.94 1.20
CA VAL A 255 20.45 -14.58 0.45
C VAL A 255 19.77 -15.67 1.28
N GLU A 256 20.55 -16.42 2.07
CA GLU A 256 20.06 -17.42 3.01
C GLU A 256 19.10 -16.80 4.04
N ASN A 257 19.48 -15.70 4.69
CA ASN A 257 18.60 -15.00 5.64
C ASN A 257 17.31 -14.49 4.97
N MET A 258 17.38 -14.05 3.70
CA MET A 258 16.18 -13.64 2.97
C MET A 258 15.23 -14.82 2.68
N LEU A 259 15.77 -16.00 2.36
CA LEU A 259 14.99 -17.21 2.15
C LEU A 259 14.40 -17.76 3.46
N THR A 260 15.16 -17.74 4.55
CA THR A 260 14.68 -18.10 5.89
C THR A 260 13.46 -17.26 6.26
N ARG A 261 13.48 -15.95 6.03
CA ARG A 261 12.31 -15.08 6.24
C ARG A 261 11.08 -15.51 5.40
N CYS A 262 11.29 -15.97 4.18
CA CYS A 262 10.20 -16.46 3.34
C CYS A 262 9.61 -17.77 3.88
N LEU A 263 10.47 -18.66 4.41
CA LEU A 263 10.04 -19.89 5.09
C LEU A 263 9.30 -19.59 6.39
N ASP A 264 9.74 -18.60 7.17
CA ASP A 264 9.06 -18.15 8.40
C ASP A 264 7.67 -17.57 8.09
N ASN A 265 7.57 -16.76 7.02
CA ASN A 265 6.29 -16.25 6.52
C ASN A 265 5.37 -17.41 6.10
N GLN A 266 5.91 -18.41 5.40
CA GLN A 266 5.16 -19.61 4.99
C GLN A 266 4.63 -20.39 6.21
N SER A 267 5.47 -20.60 7.22
CA SER A 267 5.10 -21.27 8.47
C SER A 267 4.01 -20.51 9.23
N SER A 268 4.17 -19.18 9.33
CA SER A 268 3.18 -18.29 9.95
C SER A 268 1.84 -18.37 9.22
N TRP A 269 1.83 -18.33 7.89
CA TRP A 269 0.61 -18.45 7.09
C TRP A 269 -0.10 -19.79 7.29
N ARG A 270 0.63 -20.91 7.28
CA ARG A 270 0.06 -22.25 7.55
C ARG A 270 -0.62 -22.31 8.91
N THR A 271 0.03 -21.74 9.93
CA THR A 271 -0.51 -21.70 11.29
C THR A 271 -1.79 -20.88 11.33
N LEU A 272 -1.78 -19.67 10.78
CA LEU A 272 -2.93 -18.77 10.78
C LEU A 272 -4.13 -19.33 9.99
N SER A 273 -3.88 -19.92 8.82
CA SER A 273 -4.92 -20.49 7.96
C SER A 273 -5.51 -21.77 8.53
N GLY A 274 -4.71 -22.58 9.23
CA GLY A 274 -5.18 -23.79 9.91
C GLY A 274 -6.13 -23.51 11.09
N HIS A 275 -5.91 -22.41 11.83
CA HIS A 275 -6.81 -22.02 12.93
C HIS A 275 -8.17 -21.52 12.42
N GLU A 276 -8.22 -20.86 11.26
CA GLU A 276 -9.50 -20.42 10.67
C GLU A 276 -10.35 -21.60 10.19
N ALA A 277 -9.72 -22.64 9.64
CA ALA A 277 -10.42 -23.88 9.26
C ALA A 277 -11.05 -24.58 10.49
N GLN A 278 -10.42 -24.50 11.65
CA GLN A 278 -10.96 -25.05 12.91
C GLN A 278 -12.12 -24.19 13.46
N LEU A 279 -11.98 -22.86 13.52
CA LEU A 279 -13.05 -21.97 13.99
C LEU A 279 -14.30 -21.98 13.09
N GLY A 280 -14.12 -22.16 11.78
CA GLY A 280 -15.23 -22.28 10.82
C GLY A 280 -16.05 -23.56 10.98
N THR A 281 -15.56 -24.54 11.73
CA THR A 281 -16.22 -25.84 11.94
C THR A 281 -17.09 -25.86 13.21
N GLU A 282 -16.96 -24.89 14.13
CA GLU A 282 -17.65 -24.89 15.44
C GLU A 282 -18.93 -24.04 15.54
N LEU A 283 -19.35 -23.32 14.49
CA LEU A 283 -20.60 -22.54 14.50
C LEU A 283 -21.76 -23.30 13.82
N LEU A 284 -22.25 -24.34 14.49
CA LEU A 284 -23.54 -24.99 14.17
C LEU A 284 -24.70 -24.17 14.73
N ILE A 285 -25.16 -23.15 13.98
CA ILE A 285 -26.51 -22.60 14.16
C ILE A 285 -27.39 -23.17 13.01
N PRO A 286 -28.49 -23.87 13.32
CA PRO A 286 -29.32 -24.47 12.29
C PRO A 286 -30.22 -23.43 11.64
N GLY A 287 -29.97 -23.12 10.37
CA GLY A 287 -30.93 -22.42 9.52
C GLY A 287 -30.30 -21.64 8.39
N SER A 288 -30.46 -22.15 7.16
CA SER A 288 -30.18 -21.54 5.84
C SER A 288 -28.84 -21.92 5.20
N PHE A 289 -28.88 -22.87 4.27
CA PHE A 289 -27.82 -23.14 3.30
C PHE A 289 -27.65 -21.95 2.33
N PRO A 290 -26.41 -21.67 1.89
CA PRO A 290 -25.99 -22.16 0.58
C PRO A 290 -24.74 -23.05 0.68
N LEU A 291 -24.56 -23.88 -0.35
CA LEU A 291 -23.50 -24.89 -0.51
C LEU A 291 -22.16 -24.46 0.11
N VAL A 292 -21.76 -25.17 1.17
CA VAL A 292 -20.38 -25.18 1.65
C VAL A 292 -19.59 -26.00 0.64
N THR A 293 -18.98 -25.34 -0.34
CA THR A 293 -17.85 -25.93 -1.06
C THR A 293 -16.78 -26.28 -0.03
N GLU A 294 -16.43 -27.57 0.07
CA GLU A 294 -15.30 -28.05 0.86
C GLU A 294 -14.10 -27.15 0.60
N ARG A 295 -13.65 -26.40 1.62
CA ARG A 295 -12.51 -25.50 1.49
C ARG A 295 -11.25 -26.34 1.30
N ARG A 296 -10.74 -26.42 0.06
CA ARG A 296 -9.36 -26.85 -0.19
C ARG A 296 -8.44 -25.96 0.65
N GLY A 297 -7.55 -26.56 1.43
CA GLY A 297 -6.55 -25.80 2.18
C GLY A 297 -5.69 -24.95 1.23
N THR A 298 -5.35 -23.72 1.64
CA THR A 298 -4.48 -22.83 0.87
C THR A 298 -3.11 -23.48 0.65
N ASP A 299 -2.73 -23.66 -0.61
CA ASP A 299 -1.41 -24.18 -0.96
C ASP A 299 -0.34 -23.10 -0.75
N THR A 300 0.78 -23.46 -0.13
CA THR A 300 1.85 -22.50 0.17
C THR A 300 3.16 -22.86 -0.50
N LEU A 301 3.86 -21.85 -1.04
CA LEU A 301 5.06 -22.02 -1.86
C LEU A 301 6.10 -20.94 -1.55
N VAL A 302 7.38 -21.29 -1.65
CA VAL A 302 8.51 -20.36 -1.53
C VAL A 302 9.34 -20.43 -2.82
N PHE A 303 9.66 -19.26 -3.36
CA PHE A 303 10.46 -19.12 -4.58
C PHE A 303 11.75 -18.33 -4.31
N PRO A 304 12.82 -18.59 -5.08
CA PRO A 304 14.11 -17.94 -4.87
C PRO A 304 14.16 -16.48 -5.31
N CYS A 305 13.24 -16.03 -6.19
CA CYS A 305 13.15 -14.65 -6.66
C CYS A 305 11.75 -14.31 -7.18
N ILE A 306 11.52 -13.01 -7.39
CA ILE A 306 10.26 -12.46 -7.90
C ILE A 306 9.91 -13.05 -9.27
N LEU A 307 10.85 -13.09 -10.22
CA LEU A 307 10.59 -13.62 -11.57
C LEU A 307 10.10 -15.08 -11.52
N SER A 308 10.75 -15.93 -10.73
CA SER A 308 10.34 -17.34 -10.61
C SER A 308 8.95 -17.51 -10.01
N ALA A 309 8.58 -16.68 -9.03
CA ALA A 309 7.23 -16.64 -8.48
C ALA A 309 6.22 -16.19 -9.55
N LEU A 310 6.49 -15.11 -10.27
CA LEU A 310 5.60 -14.59 -11.32
C LEU A 310 5.42 -15.56 -12.49
N GLN A 311 6.48 -16.25 -12.91
CA GLN A 311 6.40 -17.30 -13.94
C GLN A 311 5.53 -18.47 -13.48
N TRP A 312 5.67 -18.90 -12.22
CA TRP A 312 4.82 -19.95 -11.67
C TRP A 312 3.37 -19.48 -11.47
N ILE A 313 3.13 -18.24 -11.06
CA ILE A 313 1.76 -17.72 -10.91
C ILE A 313 1.07 -17.61 -12.27
N SER A 314 1.78 -17.12 -13.27
CA SER A 314 1.22 -16.85 -14.60
C SER A 314 1.05 -18.11 -15.45
N GLN A 315 1.83 -19.16 -15.21
CA GLN A 315 1.79 -20.39 -16.00
C GLN A 315 1.93 -20.12 -17.52
N GLY A 316 2.71 -19.09 -17.90
CA GLY A 316 2.89 -18.68 -19.29
C GLY A 316 1.67 -18.00 -19.92
N ARG A 317 0.71 -17.54 -19.11
CA ARG A 317 -0.52 -16.88 -19.57
C ARG A 317 -0.45 -15.36 -19.44
N ASP A 318 0.63 -14.81 -18.89
CA ASP A 318 0.87 -13.37 -18.89
C ASP A 318 1.64 -12.97 -20.17
N PRO A 319 1.07 -12.13 -21.05
CA PRO A 319 1.72 -11.70 -22.28
C PRO A 319 3.03 -10.93 -22.07
N VAL A 320 3.18 -10.18 -20.98
CA VAL A 320 4.39 -9.40 -20.68
C VAL A 320 5.53 -10.33 -20.25
N LEU A 321 5.25 -11.30 -19.39
CA LEU A 321 6.28 -12.24 -18.90
C LEU A 321 6.76 -13.22 -19.98
N LEU A 322 5.92 -13.54 -20.97
CA LEU A 322 6.31 -14.37 -22.12
C LEU A 322 7.43 -13.74 -22.94
N VAL A 323 7.43 -12.42 -23.09
CA VAL A 323 8.45 -11.68 -23.86
C VAL A 323 9.80 -11.65 -23.13
N THR A 324 9.78 -11.64 -21.80
CA THR A 324 10.97 -11.52 -20.95
C THR A 324 11.65 -12.88 -20.67
N SER A 325 10.99 -14.00 -20.97
CA SER A 325 11.48 -15.35 -20.64
C SER A 325 12.64 -15.81 -21.53
N LYS A 326 13.88 -15.47 -21.16
CA LYS A 326 15.10 -16.09 -21.73
C LYS A 326 15.56 -17.35 -20.97
N HIS A 327 15.19 -17.52 -19.71
CA HIS A 327 15.50 -18.72 -18.92
C HIS A 327 14.44 -18.97 -17.83
N MET A 328 13.64 -20.04 -17.97
CA MET A 328 12.88 -20.60 -16.84
C MET A 328 13.82 -21.51 -16.04
N ALA A 329 14.02 -21.22 -14.75
CA ALA A 329 14.63 -22.19 -13.87
C ALA A 329 13.70 -23.42 -13.76
N PRO A 330 14.21 -24.66 -13.87
CA PRO A 330 13.38 -25.84 -13.76
C PRO A 330 12.73 -25.90 -12.37
N VAL A 331 11.39 -25.84 -12.36
CA VAL A 331 10.58 -26.01 -11.15
C VAL A 331 10.43 -27.50 -10.87
N GLN A 332 10.56 -27.91 -9.60
CA GLN A 332 10.38 -29.31 -9.20
C GLN A 332 9.01 -29.85 -9.67
N PRO A 333 8.92 -31.10 -10.18
CA PRO A 333 7.67 -31.66 -10.71
C PRO A 333 6.50 -31.57 -9.72
N SER A 334 6.76 -31.74 -8.42
CA SER A 334 5.76 -31.62 -7.35
C SER A 334 5.15 -30.21 -7.24
N VAL A 335 5.91 -29.17 -7.56
CA VAL A 335 5.46 -27.77 -7.57
C VAL A 335 4.73 -27.44 -8.87
N SER A 336 5.10 -28.07 -9.99
CA SER A 336 4.40 -27.95 -11.27
C SER A 336 2.99 -28.55 -11.20
N THR A 337 2.81 -29.69 -10.54
CA THR A 337 1.48 -30.32 -10.38
C THR A 337 0.52 -29.42 -9.60
N LYS A 338 1.00 -28.70 -8.57
CA LYS A 338 0.18 -27.76 -7.78
C LYS A 338 -0.38 -26.59 -8.59
N ALA A 339 0.16 -26.30 -9.76
CA ALA A 339 -0.28 -25.19 -10.59
C ALA A 339 -1.47 -25.52 -11.52
N GLU A 340 -2.03 -26.74 -11.46
CA GLU A 340 -3.22 -27.13 -12.24
C GLU A 340 -4.37 -26.12 -12.11
N PRO A 341 -4.79 -25.64 -10.91
CA PRO A 341 -5.86 -24.65 -10.81
C PRO A 341 -5.54 -23.34 -11.53
N LEU A 342 -4.27 -22.91 -11.57
CA LEU A 342 -3.84 -21.70 -12.27
C LEU A 342 -3.88 -21.86 -13.79
N ARG A 343 -3.63 -23.08 -14.30
CA ARG A 343 -3.71 -23.37 -15.74
C ARG A 343 -5.16 -23.40 -16.23
N GLU A 344 -6.07 -23.92 -15.41
CA GLU A 344 -7.48 -24.09 -15.76
C GLU A 344 -8.34 -22.84 -15.46
N ALA A 345 -7.86 -21.95 -14.58
CA ALA A 345 -8.62 -20.76 -14.17
C ALA A 345 -9.02 -19.86 -15.34
N ALA A 346 -10.28 -19.43 -15.39
CA ALA A 346 -10.71 -18.40 -16.33
C ALA A 346 -10.07 -17.04 -16.01
N LYS A 347 -9.93 -16.72 -14.72
CA LYS A 347 -9.31 -15.49 -14.21
C LYS A 347 -8.38 -15.78 -13.04
N ILE A 348 -7.30 -15.02 -12.94
CA ILE A 348 -6.35 -15.10 -11.82
C ILE A 348 -6.21 -13.72 -11.20
N HIS A 349 -6.40 -13.61 -9.89
CA HIS A 349 -6.22 -12.39 -9.12
C HIS A 349 -4.97 -12.52 -8.24
N VAL A 350 -3.99 -11.63 -8.41
CA VAL A 350 -2.72 -11.69 -7.68
C VAL A 350 -2.57 -10.45 -6.81
N LEU A 351 -2.63 -10.59 -5.49
CA LEU A 351 -2.30 -9.51 -4.56
C LEU A 351 -0.80 -9.54 -4.26
N VAL A 352 -0.10 -8.45 -4.54
CA VAL A 352 1.31 -8.25 -4.19
C VAL A 352 1.43 -7.19 -3.10
N THR A 353 1.89 -7.58 -1.92
CA THR A 353 1.94 -6.68 -0.76
C THR A 353 3.00 -7.06 0.29
N GLY A 354 3.09 -6.29 1.37
CA GLY A 354 4.03 -6.50 2.49
C GLY A 354 5.30 -5.65 2.42
N SER A 355 5.69 -5.19 1.22
CA SER A 355 6.84 -4.32 1.03
C SER A 355 6.79 -3.60 -0.32
N LEU A 356 7.21 -2.33 -0.34
CA LEU A 356 7.45 -1.62 -1.59
C LEU A 356 8.62 -2.18 -2.40
N HIS A 357 9.60 -2.82 -1.76
CA HIS A 357 10.70 -3.45 -2.49
C HIS A 357 10.20 -4.64 -3.31
N LEU A 358 9.27 -5.43 -2.75
CA LEU A 358 8.60 -6.51 -3.48
C LEU A 358 7.78 -5.94 -4.65
N VAL A 359 6.91 -4.97 -4.35
CA VAL A 359 6.03 -4.36 -5.37
C VAL A 359 6.83 -3.70 -6.49
N GLY A 360 7.88 -2.95 -6.16
CA GLY A 360 8.78 -2.36 -7.15
C GLY A 360 9.51 -3.42 -7.98
N GLY A 361 9.96 -4.52 -7.36
CA GLY A 361 10.59 -5.63 -8.08
C GLY A 361 9.61 -6.38 -9.00
N VAL A 362 8.34 -6.49 -8.62
CA VAL A 362 7.27 -7.03 -9.48
C VAL A 362 6.98 -6.08 -10.66
N LEU A 363 6.88 -4.78 -10.40
CA LEU A 363 6.62 -3.78 -11.45
C LEU A 363 7.69 -3.79 -12.54
N LYS A 364 8.97 -4.00 -12.20
CA LYS A 364 10.07 -4.15 -13.18
C LYS A 364 9.81 -5.24 -14.22
N HIS A 365 9.09 -6.30 -13.85
CA HIS A 365 8.77 -7.44 -14.71
C HIS A 365 7.43 -7.31 -15.43
N LEU A 366 6.47 -6.60 -14.83
CA LEU A 366 5.10 -6.52 -15.34
C LEU A 366 4.83 -5.26 -16.16
N ASP A 367 5.56 -4.19 -15.94
CA ASP A 367 5.31 -2.94 -16.64
C ASP A 367 6.60 -2.46 -17.34
N PRO A 368 6.63 -2.49 -18.69
CA PRO A 368 7.79 -2.09 -19.49
C PRO A 368 8.31 -0.68 -19.18
N ALA A 369 7.46 0.21 -18.64
CA ALA A 369 7.89 1.54 -18.23
C ALA A 369 8.90 1.53 -17.07
N TYR A 370 9.01 0.41 -16.34
CA TYR A 370 9.92 0.24 -15.20
C TYR A 370 11.04 -0.77 -15.46
N SER A 371 11.16 -1.33 -16.67
CA SER A 371 12.19 -2.33 -17.02
C SER A 371 13.57 -1.74 -17.34
N SER A 372 13.74 -0.41 -17.24
CA SER A 372 14.97 0.34 -17.55
C SER A 372 15.95 0.45 -16.39
#